data_AF-A0A9Q0AI39-F1
#
_entry.id   AF-A0A9Q0AI39-F1
#
_cell.length_a   1.000
_cell.length_b   1.000
_cell.length_c   1.000
_cell.angle_alpha   90.00
_cell.angle_beta   90.00
_cell.angle_gamma   90.00
#
_symmetry.space_group_name_H-M   'P 1'
#
loop_
_entity.id
_entity.type
_entity.pdbx_description
1 polymer ?
#
loop_
_entity_poly.entity_id
_entity_poly.type
_entity_poly.pdbx_seq_one_letter_code
_entity_poly.pdbx_strand_id
1 'polypeptide(L)'
;MAFIRALTVQHRETLLPLTHRWRRGEDPHVNQWTETPHQEVAFTIRHGSLKFGTIHTKIGETFYTHGDVQFRNYKDGKGKTKQLKLPAYAISDIRQFRQRFRNHVKAYSAQFVQDHDDPTYQEVGRLSKTSNDVNTLLEYEYTRRWTTGSLVVDPVSKVNGLRMPTVPEDAETLAGETVPSRVIVAQMGIIINRDVRQLFHAFIEEMLERRRSDKPEDIHVGYLELALLEAGNQDIFNDRLRHGRENDKKVS
;
A
#
# COMPACT_ATOMS: atom_id res chain seq x y z
N MET A 1 -16.07 -22.31 -15.40
CA MET A 1 -14.63 -22.31 -15.03
C MET A 1 -13.72 -21.45 -15.92
N ALA A 2 -14.12 -21.04 -17.13
CA ALA A 2 -13.27 -20.22 -18.02
C ALA A 2 -13.13 -18.75 -17.60
N PHE A 3 -14.11 -18.19 -16.88
CA PHE A 3 -14.21 -16.75 -16.61
C PHE A 3 -13.14 -16.22 -15.62
N ILE A 4 -12.81 -16.98 -14.56
CA ILE A 4 -11.80 -16.60 -13.57
C ILE A 4 -10.37 -16.86 -14.07
N ARG A 5 -10.18 -17.82 -15.00
CA ARG A 5 -8.86 -18.11 -15.58
C ARG A 5 -8.37 -17.04 -16.57
N ALA A 6 -9.25 -16.14 -17.03
CA ALA A 6 -8.91 -15.09 -17.98
C ALA A 6 -8.49 -13.76 -17.34
N LEU A 7 -8.80 -13.51 -16.06
CA LEU A 7 -8.31 -12.33 -15.35
C LEU A 7 -6.94 -12.60 -14.73
N THR A 8 -5.91 -12.13 -15.40
CA THR A 8 -4.60 -11.91 -14.76
C THR A 8 -4.75 -10.77 -13.76
N VAL A 9 -5.13 -11.09 -12.52
CA VAL A 9 -5.13 -10.12 -11.43
C VAL A 9 -3.67 -9.81 -11.10
N GLN A 10 -3.26 -8.58 -11.38
CA GLN A 10 -1.93 -8.14 -11.00
C GLN A 10 -1.97 -7.78 -9.53
N HIS A 11 -1.13 -8.44 -8.74
CA HIS A 11 -0.72 -7.91 -7.46
C HIS A 11 0.59 -7.16 -7.65
N ARG A 12 0.93 -6.29 -6.71
CA ARG A 12 2.30 -5.81 -6.58
C ARG A 12 3.16 -6.97 -6.06
N GLU A 13 3.42 -7.96 -6.90
CA GLU A 13 4.14 -9.16 -6.52
C GLU A 13 5.57 -8.85 -6.08
N THR A 14 6.18 -7.85 -6.71
CA THR A 14 7.50 -7.33 -6.35
C THR A 14 7.39 -6.33 -5.22
N LEU A 15 8.06 -6.63 -4.11
CA LEU A 15 8.54 -5.59 -3.21
C LEU A 15 9.27 -4.56 -4.06
N LEU A 16 9.04 -3.27 -3.81
CA LEU A 16 9.97 -2.27 -4.31
C LEU A 16 11.37 -2.75 -3.92
N PRO A 17 12.34 -2.85 -4.85
CA PRO A 17 13.67 -3.39 -4.58
C PRO A 17 14.48 -2.37 -3.78
N LEU A 18 14.02 -2.10 -2.57
CA LEU A 18 14.51 -1.10 -1.62
C LEU A 18 15.40 -1.75 -0.56
N THR A 19 15.36 -3.07 -0.43
CA THR A 19 16.16 -3.85 0.50
C THR A 19 16.23 -5.30 0.05
N HIS A 20 17.33 -5.96 0.42
CA HIS A 20 17.53 -7.41 0.28
C HIS A 20 17.38 -8.17 1.61
N ARG A 21 17.04 -7.47 2.71
CA ARG A 21 16.96 -8.05 4.06
C ARG A 21 15.98 -9.20 4.18
N TRP A 22 14.85 -9.10 3.49
CA TRP A 22 13.70 -9.98 3.69
C TRP A 22 13.26 -10.60 2.38
N ARG A 23 13.01 -11.90 2.42
CA ARG A 23 12.48 -12.62 1.26
C ARG A 23 10.96 -12.48 1.22
N ARG A 24 10.38 -12.71 0.04
CA ARG A 24 8.92 -12.74 -0.11
C ARG A 24 8.34 -13.86 0.77
N GLY A 25 7.32 -13.52 1.56
CA GLY A 25 6.59 -14.49 2.39
C GLY A 25 7.14 -14.66 3.81
N GLU A 26 8.32 -14.10 4.11
CA GLU A 26 8.87 -14.05 5.47
C GLU A 26 8.34 -12.83 6.21
N ASP A 27 8.16 -12.94 7.52
CA ASP A 27 7.83 -11.78 8.35
C ASP A 27 9.08 -10.90 8.49
N PRO A 28 9.01 -9.61 8.10
CA PRO A 28 10.19 -8.80 7.86
C PRO A 28 10.74 -8.19 9.16
N HIS A 29 11.18 -9.03 10.10
CA HIS A 29 11.70 -8.61 11.41
C HIS A 29 13.09 -8.00 11.32
N VAL A 30 13.35 -7.01 12.18
CA VAL A 30 14.69 -6.46 12.42
C VAL A 30 15.23 -7.01 13.74
N ASN A 31 16.42 -7.60 13.67
CA ASN A 31 17.07 -8.20 14.83
C ASN A 31 18.12 -7.28 15.47
N GLN A 32 18.49 -6.19 14.80
CA GLN A 32 19.52 -5.25 15.24
C GLN A 32 19.00 -3.83 15.19
N TRP A 33 18.92 -3.21 16.36
CA TRP A 33 18.49 -1.83 16.56
C TRP A 33 19.68 -1.00 17.07
N THR A 34 19.65 0.28 16.79
CA THR A 34 20.54 1.24 17.46
C THR A 34 19.98 1.58 18.85
N GLU A 35 20.72 2.38 19.63
CA GLU A 35 20.28 2.83 20.96
C GLU A 35 19.18 3.90 20.91
N THR A 36 18.82 4.41 19.72
CA THR A 36 17.76 5.40 19.55
C THR A 36 16.41 4.83 20.02
N PRO A 37 15.70 5.50 20.95
CA PRO A 37 14.41 5.02 21.45
C PRO A 37 13.37 4.87 20.34
N HIS A 38 12.54 3.82 20.45
CA HIS A 38 11.44 3.61 19.52
C HIS A 38 10.36 4.68 19.70
N GLN A 39 9.78 5.15 18.60
CA GLN A 39 8.80 6.23 18.62
C GLN A 39 7.56 5.86 17.81
N GLU A 40 6.40 6.33 18.27
CA GLU A 40 5.17 6.20 17.53
C GLU A 40 5.09 7.27 16.45
N VAL A 41 4.94 6.81 15.21
CA VAL A 41 4.83 7.66 14.02
C VAL A 41 3.57 7.30 13.27
N ALA A 42 2.85 8.30 12.78
CA ALA A 42 1.70 8.10 11.92
C ALA A 42 2.13 8.20 10.46
N PHE A 43 1.83 7.16 9.69
CA PHE A 43 2.07 7.14 8.26
C PHE A 43 0.76 7.31 7.51
N THR A 44 0.84 8.06 6.43
CA THR A 44 -0.27 8.31 5.53
C THR A 44 0.11 7.85 4.12
N ILE A 45 -0.83 7.22 3.42
CA ILE A 45 -0.69 6.98 1.98
C ILE A 45 -1.34 8.13 1.23
N ARG A 46 -0.67 8.61 0.18
CA ARG A 46 -1.22 9.59 -0.78
C ARG A 46 -1.37 8.99 -2.16
N HIS A 47 -2.45 9.31 -2.85
CA HIS A 47 -2.62 9.06 -4.27
C HIS A 47 -3.06 10.36 -4.94
N GLY A 48 -2.12 11.09 -5.53
CA GLY A 48 -2.36 12.47 -5.96
C GLY A 48 -2.71 13.39 -4.78
N SER A 49 -3.83 14.10 -4.88
CA SER A 49 -4.36 14.97 -3.81
C SER A 49 -5.03 14.19 -2.67
N LEU A 50 -5.42 12.93 -2.90
CA LEU A 50 -6.20 12.14 -1.95
C LEU A 50 -5.31 11.51 -0.87
N LYS A 51 -5.78 11.61 0.38
CA LYS A 51 -5.19 11.00 1.57
C LYS A 51 -5.89 9.68 1.88
N PHE A 52 -5.20 8.57 1.69
CA PHE A 52 -5.70 7.19 1.78
C PHE A 52 -5.55 6.59 3.19
N GLY A 53 -6.02 7.32 4.21
CA GLY A 53 -5.97 6.89 5.60
C GLY A 53 -4.61 7.09 6.28
N THR A 54 -4.60 6.87 7.60
CA THR A 54 -3.45 7.08 8.48
C THR A 54 -3.31 5.91 9.46
N ILE A 55 -2.10 5.37 9.58
CA ILE A 55 -1.78 4.28 10.51
C ILE A 55 -0.66 4.71 11.44
N HIS A 56 -0.92 4.59 12.75
CA HIS A 56 0.07 4.80 13.78
C HIS A 56 0.84 3.51 14.04
N THR A 57 2.16 3.59 14.09
CA THR A 57 3.01 2.43 14.41
C THR A 57 4.30 2.87 15.09
N LYS A 58 4.89 1.97 15.90
CA LYS A 58 6.17 2.22 16.53
C LYS A 58 7.31 1.83 15.60
N ILE A 59 8.23 2.77 15.38
CA ILE A 59 9.44 2.55 14.60
C ILE A 59 10.70 2.74 15.45
N GLY A 60 11.78 2.07 15.07
CA GLY A 60 13.11 2.22 15.65
C GLY A 60 14.15 2.43 14.57
N GLU A 61 15.31 2.96 14.97
CA GLU A 61 16.48 3.09 14.10
C GLU A 61 17.27 1.80 14.08
N THR A 62 17.67 1.37 12.90
CA THR A 62 18.42 0.14 12.64
C THR A 62 19.67 0.46 11.82
N PHE A 63 20.64 -0.44 11.78
CA PHE A 63 21.84 -0.27 10.95
C PHE A 63 21.52 -0.63 9.50
N TYR A 64 22.06 0.07 8.51
CA TYR A 64 21.96 -0.40 7.12
C TYR A 64 22.62 -1.76 6.94
N THR A 65 22.04 -2.55 6.05
CA THR A 65 22.61 -3.82 5.59
C THR A 65 22.89 -3.75 4.09
N HIS A 66 23.62 -4.75 3.59
CA HIS A 66 23.84 -4.89 2.16
C HIS A 66 22.51 -4.88 1.38
N GLY A 67 22.45 -4.08 0.31
CA GLY A 67 21.29 -3.98 -0.54
C GLY A 67 20.18 -3.02 -0.08
N ASP A 68 20.34 -2.35 1.06
CA ASP A 68 19.39 -1.29 1.46
C ASP A 68 19.58 -0.03 0.63
N VAL A 69 18.48 0.48 0.08
CA VAL A 69 18.45 1.78 -0.57
C VAL A 69 18.47 2.87 0.49
N GLN A 70 19.51 3.71 0.47
CA GLN A 70 19.72 4.75 1.47
C GLN A 70 19.19 6.11 1.05
N PHE A 71 18.60 6.22 -0.14
CA PHE A 71 18.21 7.50 -0.72
C PHE A 71 16.82 7.47 -1.37
N ARG A 72 16.25 8.66 -1.51
CA ARG A 72 15.07 8.91 -2.34
C ARG A 72 15.46 9.88 -3.46
N ASN A 73 15.17 9.47 -4.69
CA ASN A 73 15.23 10.37 -5.83
C ASN A 73 14.01 11.28 -5.82
N TYR A 74 14.21 12.54 -6.15
CA TYR A 74 13.15 13.51 -6.44
C TYR A 74 13.62 14.43 -7.57
N LYS A 75 12.71 15.11 -8.26
CA LYS A 75 13.04 16.17 -9.22
C LYS A 75 12.89 17.53 -8.55
N ASP A 76 13.89 18.39 -8.68
CA ASP A 76 13.80 19.79 -8.25
C ASP A 76 12.91 20.60 -9.19
N GLY A 77 12.67 21.87 -8.87
CA GLY A 77 11.77 22.75 -9.64
C GLY A 77 12.30 23.09 -11.05
N LYS A 78 13.50 22.62 -11.38
CA LYS A 78 14.13 22.73 -12.71
C LYS A 78 14.12 21.39 -13.45
N GLY A 79 13.40 20.39 -12.94
CA GLY A 79 13.29 19.06 -13.50
C GLY A 79 14.54 18.19 -13.35
N LYS A 80 15.54 18.60 -12.54
CA LYS A 80 16.77 17.82 -12.33
C LYS A 80 16.59 16.81 -11.22
N THR A 81 17.05 15.58 -11.46
CA THR A 81 17.04 14.53 -10.44
C THR A 81 18.05 14.84 -9.33
N LYS A 82 17.58 14.78 -8.10
CA LYS A 82 18.32 14.96 -6.85
C LYS A 82 18.13 13.75 -5.93
N GLN A 83 19.07 13.56 -5.01
CA GLN A 83 19.02 12.48 -4.04
C GLN A 83 18.93 13.04 -2.63
N LEU A 84 17.96 12.54 -1.86
CA LEU A 84 17.81 12.80 -0.44
C LEU A 84 18.24 11.54 0.32
N LYS A 85 19.29 11.63 1.14
CA LYS A 85 19.72 10.51 2.00
C LYS A 85 18.74 10.34 3.15
N LEU A 86 18.27 9.12 3.37
CA LEU A 86 17.23 8.78 4.34
C LEU A 86 17.79 7.81 5.37
N PRO A 87 17.69 8.06 6.69
CA PRO A 87 18.14 7.13 7.73
C PRO A 87 17.43 5.78 7.65
N ALA A 88 18.02 4.76 8.26
CA ALA A 88 17.44 3.42 8.32
C ALA A 88 16.52 3.29 9.53
N TYR A 89 15.22 3.49 9.32
CA TYR A 89 14.18 3.15 10.28
C TYR A 89 13.44 1.88 9.86
N ALA A 90 12.86 1.17 10.83
CA ALA A 90 11.98 0.02 10.60
C ALA A 90 10.88 -0.04 11.66
N ILE A 91 9.76 -0.70 11.33
CA ILE A 91 8.67 -1.02 12.23
C ILE A 91 9.18 -2.00 13.30
N SER A 92 9.03 -1.60 14.56
CA SER A 92 9.50 -2.34 15.72
C SER A 92 8.56 -3.48 16.14
N ASP A 93 7.25 -3.30 15.97
CA ASP A 93 6.24 -4.32 16.26
C ASP A 93 5.38 -4.60 15.02
N ILE A 94 5.80 -5.60 14.26
CA ILE A 94 5.13 -6.02 13.01
C ILE A 94 3.75 -6.61 13.30
N ARG A 95 3.60 -7.34 14.42
CA ARG A 95 2.33 -7.99 14.76
C ARG A 95 1.28 -6.94 15.12
N GLN A 96 1.66 -5.97 15.95
CA GLN A 96 0.80 -4.83 16.28
C GLN A 96 0.48 -4.01 15.04
N PHE A 97 1.48 -3.70 14.20
CA PHE A 97 1.25 -2.98 12.94
C PHE A 97 0.23 -3.71 12.06
N ARG A 98 0.41 -5.01 11.82
CA ARG A 98 -0.50 -5.81 11.00
C ARG A 98 -1.91 -5.83 11.58
N GLN A 99 -2.05 -5.99 12.90
CA GLN A 99 -3.36 -5.94 13.54
C GLN A 99 -4.02 -4.57 13.39
N ARG A 100 -3.27 -3.48 13.62
CA ARG A 100 -3.76 -2.10 13.44
C ARG A 100 -4.16 -1.85 11.99
N PHE A 101 -3.38 -2.32 11.03
CA PHE A 101 -3.69 -2.19 9.61
C PHE A 101 -4.97 -2.92 9.25
N ARG A 102 -5.15 -4.17 9.67
CA ARG A 102 -6.39 -4.92 9.42
C ARG A 102 -7.62 -4.25 10.04
N ASN A 103 -7.48 -3.74 11.26
CA ASN A 103 -8.55 -2.98 11.91
C ASN A 103 -8.85 -1.70 11.12
N HIS A 104 -7.82 -1.03 10.60
CA HIS A 104 -7.96 0.15 9.75
C HIS A 104 -8.68 -0.17 8.44
N VAL A 105 -8.28 -1.23 7.73
CA VAL A 105 -8.95 -1.69 6.50
C VAL A 105 -10.44 -1.91 6.76
N LYS A 106 -10.79 -2.67 7.80
CA LYS A 106 -12.20 -2.94 8.15
C LYS A 106 -13.00 -1.70 8.52
N ALA A 107 -12.37 -0.72 9.18
CA ALA A 107 -13.05 0.49 9.61
C ALA A 107 -13.24 1.51 8.48
N TYR A 108 -12.33 1.55 7.49
CA TYR A 108 -12.22 2.64 6.53
C TYR A 108 -12.47 2.24 5.06
N SER A 109 -12.49 0.93 4.72
CA SER A 109 -12.76 0.48 3.34
C SER A 109 -14.12 0.96 2.82
N ALA A 110 -15.14 1.01 3.69
CA ALA A 110 -16.47 1.53 3.36
C ALA A 110 -16.55 3.07 3.24
N GLN A 111 -15.60 3.80 3.83
CA GLN A 111 -15.49 5.25 3.62
C GLN A 111 -14.77 5.56 2.32
N PHE A 112 -13.79 4.74 1.95
CA PHE A 112 -13.02 4.90 0.72
C PHE A 112 -13.89 4.97 -0.55
N VAL A 113 -14.98 4.23 -0.62
CA VAL A 113 -15.94 4.31 -1.74
C VAL A 113 -16.76 5.60 -1.77
N GLN A 114 -16.97 6.24 -0.62
CA GLN A 114 -17.70 7.51 -0.52
C GLN A 114 -16.84 8.68 -0.99
N ASP A 115 -15.52 8.56 -0.79
CA ASP A 115 -14.53 9.55 -1.23
C ASP A 115 -14.16 9.41 -2.72
N HIS A 116 -14.78 8.47 -3.44
CA HIS A 116 -14.61 8.28 -4.88
C HIS A 116 -15.80 8.82 -5.66
N ASP A 117 -15.52 9.69 -6.64
CA ASP A 117 -16.53 10.22 -7.56
C ASP A 117 -16.99 9.20 -8.63
N ASP A 118 -16.39 8.01 -8.66
CA ASP A 118 -16.69 6.97 -9.63
C ASP A 118 -17.97 6.19 -9.23
N PRO A 119 -19.01 6.16 -10.09
CA PRO A 119 -20.27 5.47 -9.81
C PRO A 119 -20.11 3.97 -9.48
N THR A 120 -19.06 3.33 -10.01
CA THR A 120 -18.74 1.92 -9.73
C THR A 120 -18.42 1.72 -8.25
N TYR A 121 -17.61 2.61 -7.67
CA TYR A 121 -17.26 2.55 -6.26
C TYR A 121 -18.46 2.86 -5.36
N GLN A 122 -19.30 3.83 -5.74
CA GLN A 122 -20.52 4.13 -5.00
C GLN A 122 -21.47 2.93 -4.93
N GLU A 123 -21.64 2.23 -6.06
CA GLU A 123 -22.50 1.06 -6.14
C GLU A 123 -21.93 -0.14 -5.37
N VAL A 124 -20.60 -0.36 -5.42
CA VAL A 124 -19.90 -1.33 -4.56
C VAL A 124 -20.12 -1.00 -3.09
N GLY A 125 -20.04 0.28 -2.73
CA GLY A 125 -20.32 0.75 -1.37
C GLY A 125 -21.75 0.45 -0.91
N ARG A 126 -22.72 0.55 -1.82
CA ARG A 126 -24.11 0.16 -1.54
C ARG A 126 -24.23 -1.35 -1.33
N LEU A 127 -23.65 -2.16 -2.22
CA LEU A 127 -23.79 -3.61 -2.23
C LEU A 127 -23.00 -4.34 -1.13
N SER A 128 -21.84 -3.79 -0.72
CA SER A 128 -21.03 -4.33 0.38
C SER A 128 -21.79 -4.46 1.70
N LYS A 129 -22.86 -3.68 1.90
CA LYS A 129 -23.73 -3.75 3.08
C LYS A 129 -24.61 -5.01 3.11
N THR A 130 -24.75 -5.69 1.97
CA THR A 130 -25.68 -6.81 1.78
C THR A 130 -25.01 -8.07 1.20
N SER A 131 -23.75 -7.98 0.76
CA SER A 131 -22.98 -9.08 0.18
C SER A 131 -21.58 -9.10 0.80
N ASN A 132 -21.25 -10.23 1.45
CA ASN A 132 -19.97 -10.42 2.13
C ASN A 132 -18.80 -10.41 1.14
N ASP A 133 -18.96 -11.07 0.00
CA ASP A 133 -17.92 -11.15 -1.03
C ASP A 133 -17.62 -9.79 -1.66
N VAL A 134 -18.64 -8.92 -1.84
CA VAL A 134 -18.42 -7.52 -2.25
C VAL A 134 -17.72 -6.72 -1.14
N ASN A 135 -18.04 -6.96 0.13
CA ASN A 135 -17.29 -6.35 1.24
C ASN A 135 -15.83 -6.81 1.26
N THR A 136 -15.57 -8.10 1.08
CA THR A 136 -14.20 -8.65 1.02
C THR A 136 -13.44 -8.13 -0.21
N LEU A 137 -14.10 -7.97 -1.36
CA LEU A 137 -13.53 -7.33 -2.54
C LEU A 137 -13.18 -5.86 -2.26
N LEU A 138 -14.03 -5.15 -1.53
CA LEU A 138 -13.79 -3.77 -1.15
C LEU A 138 -12.60 -3.64 -0.19
N GLU A 139 -12.51 -4.51 0.82
CA GLU A 139 -11.34 -4.60 1.69
C GLU A 139 -10.07 -4.94 0.91
N TYR A 140 -10.16 -5.86 -0.06
CA TYR A 140 -9.08 -6.21 -0.97
C TYR A 140 -8.62 -4.98 -1.77
N GLU A 141 -9.54 -4.25 -2.40
CA GLU A 141 -9.21 -3.09 -3.23
C GLU A 141 -8.59 -1.96 -2.40
N TYR A 142 -9.20 -1.67 -1.25
CA TYR A 142 -8.65 -0.70 -0.31
C TYR A 142 -7.22 -1.07 0.09
N THR A 143 -6.99 -2.32 0.47
CA THR A 143 -5.66 -2.84 0.85
C THR A 143 -4.67 -2.80 -0.33
N ARG A 144 -5.14 -3.11 -1.55
CA ARG A 144 -4.33 -3.05 -2.78
C ARG A 144 -3.82 -1.63 -3.02
N ARG A 145 -4.63 -0.60 -2.80
CA ARG A 145 -4.23 0.81 -2.97
C ARG A 145 -3.18 1.30 -1.97
N TRP A 146 -3.15 0.73 -0.76
CA TRP A 146 -2.05 0.96 0.17
C TRP A 146 -0.69 0.50 -0.38
N THR A 147 -0.67 -0.41 -1.36
CA THR A 147 0.57 -0.88 -2.00
C THR A 147 1.03 -0.03 -3.18
N THR A 148 0.15 0.79 -3.78
CA THR A 148 0.44 1.60 -4.98
C THR A 148 0.61 3.08 -4.68
N GLY A 149 0.12 3.56 -3.54
CA GLY A 149 0.26 4.97 -3.17
C GLY A 149 1.65 5.38 -2.65
N SER A 150 1.85 6.68 -2.49
CA SER A 150 3.04 7.28 -1.91
C SER A 150 2.94 7.37 -0.39
N LEU A 151 3.81 6.65 0.30
CA LEU A 151 3.91 6.72 1.76
C LEU A 151 4.64 8.00 2.20
N VAL A 152 4.00 8.75 3.10
CA VAL A 152 4.53 9.96 3.76
C VAL A 152 4.30 9.89 5.27
N VAL A 153 5.10 10.65 6.02
CA VAL A 153 4.90 10.83 7.46
C VAL A 153 3.84 11.89 7.67
N ASP A 154 2.87 11.62 8.52
CA ASP A 154 1.84 12.60 8.85
C ASP A 154 2.47 13.81 9.56
N PRO A 155 2.22 15.06 9.12
CA PRO A 155 2.78 16.27 9.72
C PRO A 155 2.48 16.43 11.22
N VAL A 156 1.38 15.84 11.70
CA VAL A 156 0.96 15.91 13.10
C VAL A 156 1.69 14.88 13.97
N SER A 157 2.47 13.97 13.38
CA SER A 157 3.29 13.00 14.11
C SER A 157 4.40 13.70 14.88
N LYS A 158 4.52 13.40 16.18
CA LYS A 158 5.67 13.82 16.98
C LYS A 158 6.88 12.94 16.65
N VAL A 159 7.75 13.43 15.75
CA VAL A 159 8.99 12.76 15.36
C VAL A 159 10.15 13.24 16.25
N ASN A 160 10.00 13.08 17.56
CA ASN A 160 10.91 13.67 18.56
C ASN A 160 12.24 12.91 18.64
N GLY A 161 13.22 13.24 17.80
CA GLY A 161 14.56 12.66 17.85
C GLY A 161 14.85 11.64 16.75
N LEU A 162 13.85 11.27 15.95
CA LEU A 162 14.10 10.62 14.66
C LEU A 162 14.40 11.69 13.61
N ARG A 163 15.47 11.49 12.84
CA ARG A 163 15.97 12.43 11.84
C ARG A 163 15.36 12.13 10.47
N MET A 164 14.04 12.19 10.36
CA MET A 164 13.37 12.00 9.07
C MET A 164 13.44 13.29 8.24
N PRO A 165 14.18 13.32 7.13
CA PRO A 165 14.32 14.54 6.35
C PRO A 165 13.07 14.79 5.50
N THR A 166 12.87 16.08 5.22
CA THR A 166 11.80 16.57 4.35
C THR A 166 12.34 16.77 2.94
N VAL A 167 11.52 16.48 1.94
CA VAL A 167 11.82 16.84 0.55
C VAL A 167 11.71 18.37 0.42
N PRO A 168 12.63 19.06 -0.27
CA PRO A 168 12.55 20.51 -0.47
C PRO A 168 11.23 20.96 -1.10
N GLU A 169 10.81 22.20 -0.80
CA GLU A 169 9.55 22.78 -1.31
C GLU A 169 9.53 22.96 -2.83
N ASP A 170 10.70 23.02 -3.47
CA ASP A 170 10.81 23.13 -4.93
C ASP A 170 10.64 21.79 -5.66
N ALA A 171 10.43 20.67 -4.96
CA ALA A 171 10.32 19.37 -5.61
C ALA A 171 8.98 19.16 -6.34
N GLU A 172 9.02 18.56 -7.53
CA GLU A 172 7.82 18.41 -8.38
C GLU A 172 6.73 17.48 -7.82
N THR A 173 7.10 16.46 -7.04
CA THR A 173 6.18 15.36 -6.67
C THR A 173 5.83 15.26 -5.19
N LEU A 174 6.69 15.79 -4.31
CA LEU A 174 6.59 15.64 -2.85
C LEU A 174 7.11 16.90 -2.13
N ALA A 175 6.86 18.07 -2.70
CA ALA A 175 7.29 19.36 -2.14
C ALA A 175 6.96 19.47 -0.65
N GLY A 176 7.97 19.69 0.19
CA GLY A 176 7.79 19.90 1.62
C GLY A 176 7.33 18.67 2.41
N GLU A 177 7.27 17.49 1.80
CA GLU A 177 6.79 16.27 2.46
C GLU A 177 7.89 15.57 3.26
N THR A 178 7.56 15.13 4.46
CA THR A 178 8.45 14.28 5.26
C THR A 178 8.29 12.83 4.81
N VAL A 179 9.40 12.23 4.36
CA VAL A 179 9.35 10.91 3.74
C VAL A 179 9.93 9.84 4.66
N PRO A 180 9.32 8.64 4.72
CA PRO A 180 9.83 7.53 5.51
C PRO A 180 11.13 6.96 4.92
N SER A 181 11.90 6.25 5.75
CA SER A 181 13.02 5.44 5.30
C SER A 181 12.57 4.43 4.23
N ARG A 182 13.46 4.08 3.30
CA ARG A 182 13.17 3.05 2.29
C ARG A 182 12.96 1.67 2.91
N VAL A 183 13.59 1.41 4.05
CA VAL A 183 13.42 0.18 4.82
C VAL A 183 11.98 0.06 5.36
N ILE A 184 11.38 1.12 5.92
CA ILE A 184 9.96 1.13 6.32
C ILE A 184 9.06 0.86 5.13
N VAL A 185 9.28 1.57 4.01
CA VAL A 185 8.46 1.42 2.80
C VAL A 185 8.49 -0.03 2.31
N ALA A 186 9.67 -0.65 2.28
CA ALA A 186 9.80 -2.06 1.91
C ALA A 186 9.07 -2.99 2.88
N GLN A 187 9.27 -2.78 4.18
CA GLN A 187 8.70 -3.61 5.25
C GLN A 187 7.18 -3.56 5.24
N MET A 188 6.58 -2.36 5.13
CA MET A 188 5.13 -2.20 4.97
C MET A 188 4.63 -2.88 3.70
N GLY A 189 5.35 -2.72 2.58
CA GLY A 189 5.02 -3.41 1.33
C GLY A 189 4.96 -4.93 1.49
N ILE A 190 5.91 -5.54 2.20
CA ILE A 190 5.91 -6.98 2.50
C ILE A 190 4.67 -7.38 3.31
N ILE A 191 4.41 -6.67 4.41
CA ILE A 191 3.34 -6.99 5.35
C ILE A 191 1.98 -6.85 4.66
N ILE A 192 1.75 -5.73 3.97
CA ILE A 192 0.49 -5.41 3.30
C ILE A 192 0.25 -6.36 2.13
N ASN A 193 1.25 -6.68 1.31
CA ASN A 193 1.09 -7.63 0.21
C ASN A 193 0.67 -9.03 0.69
N ARG A 194 1.08 -9.44 1.90
CA ARG A 194 0.61 -10.69 2.50
C ARG A 194 -0.89 -10.65 2.79
N ASP A 195 -1.39 -9.52 3.30
CA ASP A 195 -2.82 -9.33 3.56
C ASP A 195 -3.63 -9.18 2.26
N VAL A 196 -3.10 -8.51 1.23
CA VAL A 196 -3.73 -8.45 -0.12
C VAL A 196 -3.98 -9.86 -0.67
N ARG A 197 -2.99 -10.76 -0.60
CA ARG A 197 -3.14 -12.15 -1.06
C ARG A 197 -4.19 -12.92 -0.27
N GLN A 198 -4.24 -12.72 1.05
CA GLN A 198 -5.21 -13.39 1.91
C GLN A 198 -6.64 -12.91 1.62
N LEU A 199 -6.83 -11.60 1.46
CA LEU A 199 -8.13 -11.02 1.10
C LEU A 199 -8.58 -11.47 -0.29
N PHE A 200 -7.66 -11.55 -1.25
CA PHE A 200 -8.00 -12.06 -2.58
C PHE A 200 -8.44 -13.52 -2.54
N HIS A 201 -7.73 -14.39 -1.82
CA HIS A 201 -8.15 -15.78 -1.66
C HIS A 201 -9.53 -15.89 -0.97
N ALA A 202 -9.77 -15.13 0.09
CA ALA A 202 -11.05 -15.09 0.78
C ALA A 202 -12.18 -14.65 -0.16
N PHE A 203 -11.98 -13.58 -0.93
CA PHE A 203 -12.94 -13.13 -1.95
C PHE A 203 -13.27 -14.24 -2.97
N ILE A 204 -12.25 -14.93 -3.48
CA ILE A 204 -12.46 -16.02 -4.44
C ILE A 204 -13.23 -17.19 -3.80
N GLU A 205 -12.93 -17.55 -2.56
CA GLU A 205 -13.65 -18.61 -1.82
C GLU A 205 -15.12 -18.24 -1.64
N GLU A 206 -15.42 -17.02 -1.17
CA GLU A 206 -16.79 -16.53 -0.98
C GLU A 206 -17.59 -16.45 -2.29
N MET A 207 -16.96 -15.97 -3.37
CA MET A 207 -17.58 -15.96 -4.70
C MET A 207 -17.90 -17.39 -5.18
N LEU A 208 -16.99 -18.34 -4.97
CA LEU A 208 -17.20 -19.75 -5.35
C LEU A 208 -18.31 -20.40 -4.51
N GLU A 209 -18.40 -20.10 -3.22
CA GLU A 209 -19.47 -20.57 -2.35
C GLU A 209 -20.83 -20.04 -2.79
N ARG A 210 -20.93 -18.75 -3.13
CA ARG A 210 -22.15 -18.16 -3.69
C ARG A 210 -22.58 -18.89 -4.96
N ARG A 211 -21.66 -19.15 -5.88
CA ARG A 211 -21.94 -19.90 -7.13
C ARG A 211 -22.40 -21.33 -6.89
N ARG A 212 -21.96 -21.97 -5.82
CA ARG A 212 -22.39 -23.33 -5.43
C ARG A 212 -23.73 -23.35 -4.71
N SER A 213 -24.25 -22.21 -4.28
CA SER A 213 -25.45 -22.13 -3.43
C SER A 213 -26.78 -22.29 -4.18
N ASP A 214 -26.78 -22.59 -5.48
CA ASP A 214 -27.95 -22.67 -6.38
C ASP A 214 -28.86 -21.42 -6.37
N LYS A 215 -28.40 -20.31 -5.78
CA LYS A 215 -29.07 -19.02 -5.82
C LYS A 215 -28.80 -18.34 -7.17
N PRO A 216 -29.78 -17.62 -7.75
CA PRO A 216 -29.52 -16.80 -8.93
C PRO A 216 -28.36 -15.85 -8.68
N GLU A 217 -27.32 -15.93 -9.53
CA GLU A 217 -26.20 -14.98 -9.49
C GLU A 217 -26.69 -13.65 -10.04
N ASP A 218 -26.57 -12.59 -9.24
CA ASP A 218 -26.86 -11.24 -9.71
C ASP A 218 -25.73 -10.83 -10.68
N ILE A 219 -26.04 -10.85 -11.98
CA ILE A 219 -25.12 -10.51 -13.06
C ILE A 219 -24.52 -9.11 -12.84
N HIS A 220 -25.27 -8.19 -12.24
CA HIS A 220 -24.80 -6.84 -11.91
C HIS A 220 -23.61 -6.88 -10.94
N VAL A 221 -23.68 -7.73 -9.90
CA VAL A 221 -22.59 -7.91 -8.94
C VAL A 221 -21.34 -8.45 -9.63
N GLY A 222 -21.50 -9.43 -10.52
CA GLY A 222 -20.39 -9.97 -11.31
C GLY A 222 -19.72 -8.92 -12.20
N TYR A 223 -20.47 -8.02 -12.83
CA TYR A 223 -19.90 -6.92 -13.62
C TYR A 223 -19.12 -5.92 -12.76
N LEU A 224 -19.63 -5.58 -11.56
CA LEU A 224 -18.95 -4.67 -10.64
C LEU A 224 -17.65 -5.25 -10.11
N GLU A 225 -17.63 -6.54 -9.79
CA GLU A 225 -16.42 -7.24 -9.36
C GLU A 225 -15.32 -7.16 -10.44
N LEU A 226 -15.68 -7.41 -11.70
CA LEU A 226 -14.76 -7.28 -12.83
C LEU A 226 -14.24 -5.87 -13.00
N ALA A 227 -15.13 -4.87 -12.98
CA ALA A 227 -14.78 -3.47 -13.16
C ALA A 227 -13.77 -3.00 -12.10
N LEU A 228 -13.96 -3.39 -10.83
CA LEU A 228 -13.00 -3.08 -9.77
C LEU A 228 -11.65 -3.78 -9.95
N LEU A 229 -11.67 -5.07 -10.31
CA LEU A 229 -10.44 -5.82 -10.53
C LEU A 229 -9.61 -5.21 -11.67
N GLU A 230 -10.27 -4.84 -12.77
CA GLU A 230 -9.67 -4.15 -13.92
C GLU A 230 -9.12 -2.77 -13.53
N ALA A 231 -9.92 -1.93 -12.86
CA ALA A 231 -9.51 -0.60 -12.45
C ALA A 231 -8.21 -0.61 -11.61
N GLY A 232 -8.15 -1.41 -10.56
CA GLY A 232 -6.92 -1.44 -9.76
C GLY A 232 -5.76 -2.23 -10.41
N ASN A 233 -6.01 -3.07 -11.43
CA ASN A 233 -4.92 -3.59 -12.26
C ASN A 233 -4.28 -2.47 -13.09
N GLN A 234 -5.10 -1.57 -13.65
CA GLN A 234 -4.62 -0.38 -14.35
C GLN A 234 -3.82 0.54 -13.42
N ASP A 235 -4.26 0.71 -12.16
CA ASP A 235 -3.52 1.48 -11.16
C ASP A 235 -2.14 0.87 -10.86
N ILE A 236 -2.06 -0.46 -10.69
CA ILE A 236 -0.77 -1.14 -10.49
C ILE A 236 0.14 -0.96 -11.71
N PHE A 237 -0.41 -1.07 -12.92
CA PHE A 237 0.34 -0.85 -14.14
C PHE A 237 0.87 0.58 -14.24
N ASN A 238 0.02 1.57 -13.95
CA ASN A 238 0.39 2.98 -13.91
C ASN A 238 1.46 3.27 -12.85
N ASP A 239 1.36 2.66 -11.66
CA ASP A 239 2.37 2.74 -10.60
C ASP A 239 3.72 2.17 -11.04
N ARG A 240 3.71 1.01 -11.70
CA ARG A 240 4.93 0.40 -12.26
C ARG A 240 5.59 1.31 -13.29
N LEU A 241 4.81 1.90 -14.20
CA LEU A 241 5.31 2.87 -15.18
C LEU A 241 5.89 4.11 -14.51
N ARG A 242 5.20 4.67 -13.50
CA ARG A 242 5.67 5.82 -12.72
C ARG A 242 7.00 5.52 -12.05
N HIS A 243 7.12 4.39 -11.35
CA HIS A 243 8.36 4.01 -10.69
C HIS A 243 9.49 3.65 -11.66
N GLY A 244 9.19 3.13 -12.85
CA GLY A 244 10.18 2.98 -13.92
C GLY A 244 10.82 4.31 -14.31
N ARG A 245 9.97 5.32 -14.55
CA ARG A 245 10.41 6.70 -14.86
C ARG A 245 11.19 7.35 -13.71
N GLU A 246 10.78 7.13 -12.47
CA GLU A 246 11.45 7.71 -11.28
C GLU A 246 12.81 7.07 -10.95
N ASN A 247 13.05 5.84 -11.41
CA ASN A 247 14.24 5.07 -11.08
C ASN A 247 15.17 4.82 -12.28
N ASP A 248 14.92 5.45 -13.44
CA ASP A 248 15.67 5.24 -14.69
C ASP A 248 15.83 3.76 -15.10
N LYS A 249 14.83 2.93 -14.75
CA LYS A 249 14.77 1.53 -15.16
C LYS A 249 13.76 1.39 -16.28
N LYS A 250 14.17 0.78 -17.40
CA LYS A 250 13.23 0.29 -18.40
C LYS A 250 12.26 -0.67 -17.71
N VAL A 251 10.97 -0.35 -17.70
CA VAL A 251 9.93 -1.26 -17.24
C VAL A 251 9.74 -2.29 -18.35
N SER A 252 10.11 -3.54 -18.08
CA SER A 252 9.80 -4.70 -18.91
C SER A 252 8.46 -5.29 -18.51
#